data_AF-A0A1G5C4X4-F1
#
_entry.id   AF-A0A1G5C4X4-F1
#
_cell.length_a   1.000
_cell.length_b   1.000
_cell.length_c   1.000
_cell.angle_alpha   90.00
_cell.angle_beta   90.00
_cell.angle_gamma   90.00
#
_symmetry.space_group_name_H-M   'P 1'
#
loop_
_entity.id
_entity.type
_entity.pdbx_description
1 polymer ?
#
loop_
_entity_poly.entity_id
_entity_poly.type
_entity_poly.pdbx_seq_one_letter_code
_entity_poly.pdbx_strand_id
1 'polypeptide(L)' 'MDIAAKIKELRKKTGLSQSKFSAKFGIPVRTLQQWEQGISAPPEYLVRMMAYIMLLEEKSHIQDEESIRGKNADDK' A
#
# COMPACT_ATOMS: atom_id res chain seq x y z
N MET A 1 5.68 12.47 13.60
CA MET A 1 5.51 12.37 12.12
C MET A 1 4.09 12.76 11.79
N ASP A 2 3.93 13.67 10.85
CA ASP A 2 2.63 14.11 10.33
C ASP A 2 1.89 12.96 9.63
N ILE A 3 0.60 12.78 9.95
CA ILE A 3 -0.27 11.75 9.36
C ILE A 3 -0.39 11.96 7.84
N ALA A 4 -0.47 13.21 7.38
CA ALA A 4 -0.54 13.54 5.96
C ALA A 4 0.70 13.03 5.21
N ALA A 5 1.88 13.24 5.79
CA ALA A 5 3.15 12.76 5.24
C ALA A 5 3.19 11.21 5.14
N LYS A 6 2.72 10.50 6.18
CA LYS A 6 2.67 9.03 6.19
C LYS A 6 1.79 8.47 5.07
N ILE A 7 0.59 9.01 4.87
CA ILE A 7 -0.33 8.54 3.81
C ILE A 7 0.29 8.75 2.43
N LYS A 8 0.88 9.92 2.21
CA LYS A 8 1.55 10.25 0.95
C LYS A 8 2.73 9.33 0.68
N GLU A 9 3.49 8.95 1.72
CA GLU A 9 4.57 7.98 1.64
C GLU A 9 4.05 6.57 1.28
N LEU A 10 3.00 6.09 1.95
CA LEU A 10 2.37 4.81 1.64
C LEU A 10 1.93 4.76 0.18
N ARG A 11 1.26 5.81 -0.32
CA ARG A 11 0.91 5.87 -1.73
C ARG A 11 2.14 5.84 -2.64
N LYS A 12 3.15 6.64 -2.34
CA LYS A 12 4.38 6.68 -3.16
C LYS A 12 5.07 5.31 -3.22
N LYS A 13 5.09 4.54 -2.13
CA LYS A 13 5.63 3.17 -2.11
C LYS A 13 4.92 2.23 -3.07
N THR A 14 3.62 2.41 -3.29
CA THR A 14 2.87 1.61 -4.28
C THR A 14 3.14 2.01 -5.74
N GLY A 15 3.78 3.15 -6.00
CA GLY A 15 3.90 3.71 -7.36
C GLY A 15 2.57 4.21 -7.97
N LEU A 16 1.47 4.21 -7.21
CA LEU A 16 0.15 4.58 -7.71
C LEU A 16 -0.10 6.09 -7.71
N SER A 17 -0.87 6.55 -8.70
CA SER A 17 -1.51 7.86 -8.67
C SER A 17 -2.52 7.96 -7.51
N GLN A 18 -2.91 9.18 -7.13
CA GLN A 18 -3.96 9.38 -6.12
C GLN A 18 -5.26 8.65 -6.49
N SER A 19 -5.66 8.67 -7.77
CA SER A 19 -6.87 7.99 -8.24
C SER A 19 -6.79 6.47 -8.10
N LYS A 20 -5.67 5.85 -8.47
CA LYS A 20 -5.49 4.40 -8.35
C LYS A 20 -5.37 3.95 -6.89
N PHE A 21 -4.66 4.72 -6.07
CA PHE A 21 -4.56 4.43 -4.63
C PHE A 21 -5.91 4.57 -3.91
N SER A 22 -6.68 5.60 -4.28
CA SER A 22 -8.06 5.81 -3.82
C SER A 22 -8.95 4.60 -4.17
N ALA A 23 -8.88 4.12 -5.41
CA ALA A 23 -9.63 2.95 -5.85
C ALA A 23 -9.22 1.67 -5.09
N LYS A 24 -7.91 1.45 -4.87
CA LYS A 24 -7.37 0.30 -4.13
C LYS A 24 -7.95 0.18 -2.71
N PHE A 25 -8.10 1.31 -2.01
CA PHE A 25 -8.56 1.33 -0.62
C PHE A 25 -10.04 1.76 -0.47
N GLY A 26 -10.78 1.94 -1.57
CA GLY A 26 -12.18 2.34 -1.53
C GLY A 26 -12.44 3.73 -0.95
N ILE A 27 -11.48 4.65 -1.10
CA ILE A 27 -11.56 6.01 -0.54
C ILE A 27 -11.88 7.00 -1.68
N PRO A 28 -12.76 8.00 -1.47
CA PRO A 28 -12.95 9.04 -2.47
C PRO A 28 -11.65 9.82 -2.72
N VAL A 29 -11.33 10.10 -3.99
CA VAL A 29 -10.09 10.79 -4.38
C VAL A 29 -9.93 12.14 -3.67
N ARG A 30 -11.04 12.88 -3.52
CA ARG A 30 -11.06 14.16 -2.82
C ARG A 30 -10.69 14.02 -1.34
N THR A 31 -11.14 12.95 -0.68
CA THR A 31 -10.79 12.65 0.71
C THR A 31 -9.31 12.36 0.85
N LEU A 32 -8.74 11.51 -0.03
CA LEU A 32 -7.30 11.26 -0.04
C LEU A 32 -6.49 12.54 -0.27
N GLN A 33 -6.93 13.41 -1.18
CA GLN A 33 -6.28 14.71 -1.43
C GLN A 33 -6.28 15.60 -0.19
N GLN A 34 -7.41 15.72 0.50
CA GLN A 34 -7.51 16.50 1.74
C GLN A 34 -6.59 15.94 2.83
N TRP A 35 -6.46 14.61 2.92
CA TRP A 35 -5.52 13.97 3.84
C TRP A 35 -4.07 14.27 3.48
N GLU A 36 -3.66 14.12 2.22
CA GLU A 36 -2.28 14.41 1.79
C GLU A 36 -1.90 15.90 1.85
N GLN A 37 -2.89 16.79 1.88
CA GLN A 37 -2.72 18.24 2.05
C GLN A 37 -2.77 18.69 3.52
N GLY A 38 -3.12 17.78 4.45
CA GLY A 38 -3.27 18.12 5.87
C GLY A 38 -4.54 18.93 6.20
N ILE A 39 -5.51 19.02 5.27
CA ILE A 39 -6.80 19.70 5.49
C ILE A 39 -7.67 18.90 6.47
N SER A 40 -7.58 17.57 6.42
CA SER A 40 -8.18 16.65 7.39
C SER A 40 -7.24 15.47 7.61
N ALA A 41 -7.52 14.64 8.61
CA ALA A 41 -6.77 13.43 8.87
C ALA A 41 -7.70 12.21 8.87
N PRO A 42 -7.27 11.06 8.34
CA PRO A 42 -7.98 9.82 8.60
C PRO A 42 -7.84 9.43 10.08
N PRO A 43 -8.72 8.54 10.56
CA PRO A 43 -8.43 7.76 11.75
C PRO A 43 -7.08 7.06 11.68
N GLU A 44 -6.27 7.14 12.74
CA GLU A 44 -4.91 6.55 12.79
C GLU A 44 -4.90 5.05 12.47
N TYR A 45 -5.97 4.32 12.82
CA TYR A 45 -6.08 2.89 12.53
C TYR A 45 -6.13 2.60 11.02
N LEU A 46 -6.68 3.50 10.19
CA LEU A 46 -6.72 3.30 8.73
C LEU A 46 -5.33 3.36 8.14
N VAL A 47 -4.47 4.26 8.61
CA VAL A 47 -3.08 4.36 8.14
C VAL A 47 -2.31 3.09 8.48
N ARG A 48 -2.49 2.56 9.69
CA ARG A 48 -1.90 1.26 10.09
C ARG A 48 -2.43 0.11 9.26
N MET A 49 -3.74 0.09 8.98
CA MET A 49 -4.38 -0.93 8.16
C MET A 49 -3.86 -0.93 6.72
N MET A 50 -3.71 0.24 6.09
CA MET A 50 -3.13 0.37 4.75
C MET A 50 -1.70 -0.18 4.70
N ALA A 51 -0.87 0.21 5.67
CA ALA A 51 0.50 -0.28 5.77
C ALA A 51 0.56 -1.81 5.94
N TYR A 52 -0.33 -2.37 6.76
CA TYR A 52 -0.42 -3.81 6.99
C TYR A 52 -0.86 -4.57 5.74
N ILE A 53 -1.86 -4.07 5.00
CA ILE A 53 -2.30 -4.65 3.73
C ILE A 53 -1.14 -4.69 2.73
N MET A 54 -0.41 -3.58 2.58
CA MET A 54 0.74 -3.51 1.67
C MET A 54 1.85 -4.50 2.06
N LEU A 55 2.13 -4.66 3.35
CA LEU A 55 3.10 -5.64 3.85
C LEU A 55 2.68 -7.07 3.52
N LEU A 56 1.39 -7.40 3.63
CA LEU A 56 0.89 -8.73 3.28
C LEU A 56 1.00 -9.00 1.78
N GLU A 57 0.66 -8.02 0.95
CA GLU A 57 0.81 -8.13 -0.51
C GLU A 57 2.26 -8.38 -0.92
N GLU A 58 3.22 -7.65 -0.33
CA GLU A 58 4.65 -7.86 -0.57
C GLU A 58 5.11 -9.27 -0.17
N LYS A 59 4.64 -9.79 0.97
CA LYS A 59 4.97 -11.14 1.42
C LYS A 59 4.39 -12.24 0.54
N SER A 60 3.17 -12.05 0.03
CA SER A 60 2.56 -12.99 -0.91
C SER A 60 3.36 -13.11 -2.20
N HIS A 61 3.89 -11.99 -2.73
CA HIS A 61 4.72 -12.01 -3.93
C HIS A 61 6.06 -12.76 -3.73
N ILE A 62 6.70 -12.63 -2.56
CA ILE A 62 7.96 -13.33 -2.27
C ILE A 62 7.75 -14.85 -2.20
N GLN A 63 6.64 -15.31 -1.63
CA GLN A 63 6.32 -16.73 -1.54
C GLN A 63 6.08 -17.37 -2.91
N ASP A 64 5.43 -16.64 -3.81
CA ASP A 64 5.21 -17.09 -5.19
C ASP A 64 6.53 -17.21 -5.96
N GLU A 65 7.44 -16.24 -5.82
CA GLU A 65 8.75 -16.26 -6.48
C GLU A 65 9.69 -17.38 -5.95
N GLU A 66 9.71 -17.60 -4.63
CA GLU A 66 10.49 -18.71 -4.02
C GLU A 66 9.94 -20.09 -4.44
N SER A 67 8.60 -20.24 -4.54
CA SER A 67 7.96 -21.47 -5.00
C SER A 67 8.31 -21.81 -6.46
N ILE A 68 8.40 -20.80 -7.34
CA ILE A 68 8.82 -20.97 -8.73
C ILE A 68 10.31 -21.36 -8.80
N ARG A 69 11.17 -20.74 -7.99
CA ARG A 69 12.61 -21.03 -7.99
C ARG A 69 12.94 -22.44 -7.49
N GLY A 70 12.23 -22.93 -6.47
CA GLY A 70 12.42 -24.28 -5.91
C GLY A 70 12.11 -25.42 -6.88
N LYS A 71 11.09 -25.27 -7.74
CA LYS A 71 10.68 -26.30 -8.72
C LYS A 71 11.68 -26.52 -9.86
N ASN A 72 12.51 -25.52 -10.19
CA ASN A 72 13.50 -25.63 -11.28
C ASN A 72 14.82 -26.30 -10.83
N ALA A 73 14.98 -26.63 -9.55
CA ALA A 73 16.22 -27.22 -9.02
C ALA A 73 16.21 -28.76 -9.00
N ASP A 74 15.04 -29.38 -9.12
CA ASP A 74 14.85 -30.84 -9.00
C ASP A 74 14.68 -31.56 -10.37
N ASP A 75 14.72 -30.83 -11.48
CA ASP A 75 14.54 -31.37 -12.84
C ASP A 75 15.88 -31.73 -13.55
N LYS A 76 16.91 -32.11 -12.80
CA LYS A 76 18.19 -32.60 -13.36
C LYS A 76 18.77 -33.80 -12.65
#